data_AF-A0AAV5N5M8-F1
#
_entry.id   AF-A0AAV5N5M8-F1
#
_cell.length_a   1.000
_cell.length_b   1.000
_cell.length_c   1.000
_cell.angle_alpha   90.00
_cell.angle_beta   90.00
_cell.angle_gamma   90.00
#
_symmetry.space_group_name_H-M   'P 1'
#
loop_
_entity.id
_entity.type
_entity.pdbx_description
1 polymer ?
#
loop_
_entity_poly.entity_id
_entity_poly.type
_entity_poly.pdbx_seq_one_letter_code
_entity_poly.pdbx_strand_id
1 'polypeptide(L)'
;MTKTQKNILIGAALCLFFIVGSGMAYIWYNVLQRWDSRDVPTATEEHREGIYVANGLGDDQVKEALILELDGSAFSLKVDADTPINEVALPPITTIVPYKISGEAVMEDGASLTVTGGGVLLPNDFLKKEMAKAKTMAEFYSVWQKTVAQLNRHGAGLTVEMTDADFSPEEIAKAEARLGVKLPSYYLELTHEGRAWQVSDSDKESGKVFKLLAPSELISAAEWVEKNVGSPDWKTARADVYRHLQKEVVFAVSRGEPWVIRYGDKPCEDGKPSTYVGYIDDEDFLIEDSEAFSDYAIPGGYCYKVGDLAPWRAYMRYALRDALPGEAFTFVNKDTTLEVIRASESPEGELKGYLRGEWN
;
A
#
# COMPACT_ATOMS: atom_id res chain seq x y z
N MET A 1 -40.72 46.20 -15.72
CA MET A 1 -39.99 44.96 -16.03
C MET A 1 -40.94 43.77 -15.87
N THR A 2 -41.15 42.98 -16.91
CA THR A 2 -42.15 41.88 -16.90
C THR A 2 -41.63 40.67 -16.12
N LYS A 3 -42.54 39.79 -15.64
CA LYS A 3 -42.20 38.59 -14.85
C LYS A 3 -41.19 37.68 -15.58
N THR A 4 -41.31 37.59 -16.91
CA THR A 4 -40.40 36.85 -17.79
C THR A 4 -39.00 37.46 -17.85
N GLN A 5 -38.89 38.79 -17.89
CA GLN A 5 -37.58 39.47 -17.87
C GLN A 5 -36.86 39.30 -16.54
N LYS A 6 -37.59 39.26 -15.40
CA LYS A 6 -37.00 38.99 -14.08
C LYS A 6 -36.43 37.57 -13.99
N ASN A 7 -37.13 36.57 -14.53
CA ASN A 7 -36.65 35.19 -14.50
C ASN A 7 -35.42 34.96 -15.39
N ILE A 8 -35.34 35.65 -16.54
CA ILE A 8 -34.15 35.60 -17.42
C ILE A 8 -32.95 36.26 -16.72
N LEU A 9 -33.15 37.37 -16.01
CA LEU A 9 -32.07 38.04 -15.27
C LEU A 9 -31.60 37.25 -14.05
N ILE A 10 -32.50 36.55 -13.35
CA ILE A 10 -32.14 35.64 -12.26
C ILE A 10 -31.40 34.41 -12.79
N GLY A 11 -31.85 33.83 -13.91
CA GLY A 11 -31.17 32.71 -14.57
C GLY A 11 -29.78 33.08 -15.11
N ALA A 12 -29.63 34.26 -15.70
CA ALA A 12 -28.34 34.78 -16.15
C ALA A 12 -27.40 35.10 -14.98
N ALA A 13 -27.93 35.66 -13.89
CA ALA A 13 -27.16 35.90 -12.68
C ALA A 13 -26.70 34.58 -12.04
N LEU A 14 -27.55 33.55 -11.96
CA LEU A 14 -27.18 32.23 -11.44
C LEU A 14 -26.16 31.52 -12.34
N CYS A 15 -26.26 31.62 -13.66
CA CYS A 15 -25.24 31.10 -14.58
C CYS A 15 -23.90 31.85 -14.42
N LEU A 16 -23.92 33.17 -14.26
CA LEU A 16 -22.71 33.96 -13.97
C LEU A 16 -22.12 33.60 -12.60
N PHE A 17 -22.94 33.39 -11.57
CA PHE A 17 -22.46 32.94 -10.26
C PHE A 17 -21.87 31.52 -10.31
N PHE A 18 -22.45 30.61 -11.10
CA PHE A 18 -21.87 29.27 -11.30
C PHE A 18 -20.56 29.34 -12.09
N ILE A 19 -20.45 30.15 -13.14
CA ILE A 19 -19.23 30.29 -13.95
C ILE A 19 -18.12 31.01 -13.15
N VAL A 20 -18.46 32.06 -12.39
CA VAL A 20 -17.48 32.76 -11.54
C VAL A 20 -17.12 31.92 -10.32
N GLY A 21 -18.06 31.17 -9.73
CA GLY A 21 -17.82 30.27 -8.61
C GLY A 21 -16.97 29.06 -8.98
N SER A 22 -17.22 28.43 -10.14
CA SER A 22 -16.39 27.32 -10.66
C SER A 22 -15.04 27.81 -11.20
N GLY A 23 -15.00 29.00 -11.80
CA GLY A 23 -13.75 29.67 -12.17
C GLY A 23 -12.90 30.04 -10.95
N MET A 24 -13.50 30.54 -9.88
CA MET A 24 -12.81 30.83 -8.62
C MET A 24 -12.42 29.55 -7.88
N ALA A 25 -13.22 28.48 -7.90
CA ALA A 25 -12.83 27.19 -7.33
C ALA A 25 -11.68 26.54 -8.12
N TYR A 26 -11.68 26.65 -9.45
CA TYR A 26 -10.58 26.18 -10.31
C TYR A 26 -9.31 27.02 -10.12
N ILE A 27 -9.44 28.35 -10.02
CA ILE A 27 -8.32 29.25 -9.71
C ILE A 27 -7.82 28.99 -8.29
N TRP A 28 -8.70 28.82 -7.30
CA TRP A 28 -8.33 28.56 -5.91
C TRP A 28 -7.69 27.18 -5.72
N TYR A 29 -8.18 26.14 -6.41
CA TYR A 29 -7.56 24.82 -6.45
C TYR A 29 -6.16 24.86 -7.11
N ASN A 30 -6.01 25.59 -8.23
CA ASN A 30 -4.71 25.78 -8.88
C ASN A 30 -3.77 26.75 -8.15
N VAL A 31 -4.31 27.70 -7.36
CA VAL A 31 -3.54 28.66 -6.56
C VAL A 31 -3.10 28.02 -5.24
N LEU A 32 -3.91 27.18 -4.60
CA LEU A 32 -3.48 26.37 -3.45
C LEU A 32 -2.42 25.35 -3.87
N GLN A 33 -2.60 24.64 -4.99
CA GLN A 33 -1.52 23.80 -5.52
C GLN A 33 -0.28 24.60 -5.92
N ARG A 34 -0.42 25.86 -6.34
CA ARG A 34 0.71 26.77 -6.62
C ARG A 34 1.35 27.39 -5.38
N TRP A 35 0.67 27.45 -4.25
CA TRP A 35 1.23 27.93 -2.99
C TRP A 35 2.00 26.83 -2.26
N ASP A 36 1.61 25.56 -2.42
CA ASP A 36 2.44 24.42 -2.01
C ASP A 36 3.63 24.14 -2.96
N SER A 37 3.71 24.82 -4.12
CA SER A 37 4.72 24.52 -5.16
C SER A 37 5.54 25.72 -5.66
N ARG A 38 5.59 26.83 -4.92
CA ARG A 38 6.46 27.98 -5.22
C ARG A 38 6.96 28.55 -3.89
N ASP A 39 8.22 28.39 -3.50
CA ASP A 39 9.40 28.87 -4.25
C ASP A 39 10.60 27.92 -4.11
N VAL A 40 10.72 26.94 -5.02
CA VAL A 40 12.05 26.40 -5.38
C VAL A 40 12.24 26.66 -6.87
N PRO A 41 13.36 27.28 -7.30
CA PRO A 41 13.60 27.56 -8.71
C PRO A 41 13.58 26.24 -9.47
N THR A 42 12.61 26.08 -10.39
CA THR A 42 12.64 25.00 -11.37
C THR A 42 13.75 25.34 -12.36
N ALA A 43 14.97 24.89 -12.02
CA ALA A 43 15.97 24.64 -13.03
C ALA A 43 15.32 23.82 -14.13
N THR A 44 15.54 24.19 -15.39
CA THR A 44 15.16 23.40 -16.55
C THR A 44 15.56 21.94 -16.32
N GLU A 45 14.59 21.07 -16.05
CA GLU A 45 14.80 19.63 -15.89
C GLU A 45 15.28 19.08 -17.24
N GLU A 46 16.60 18.96 -17.39
CA GLU A 46 17.16 17.96 -18.30
C GLU A 46 16.68 16.61 -17.79
N HIS A 47 15.84 15.90 -18.55
CA HIS A 47 15.54 14.50 -18.27
C HIS A 47 16.85 13.71 -18.28
N ARG A 48 17.34 13.36 -17.10
CA ARG A 48 18.55 12.55 -16.91
C ARG A 48 18.15 11.11 -16.59
N GLU A 49 18.68 10.17 -17.35
CA GLU A 49 18.55 8.74 -17.09
C GLU A 49 19.62 8.31 -16.05
N GLY A 50 19.26 7.72 -14.90
CA GLY A 50 20.21 7.13 -13.92
C GLY A 50 19.90 7.47 -12.45
N ILE A 51 19.97 6.51 -11.49
CA ILE A 51 19.46 6.72 -10.09
C ILE A 51 20.21 7.88 -9.49
N TYR A 52 19.52 8.81 -8.83
CA TYR A 52 20.18 9.92 -8.17
C TYR A 52 19.55 10.22 -6.82
N VAL A 53 20.37 10.80 -5.96
CA VAL A 53 19.97 11.35 -4.66
C VAL A 53 20.29 12.83 -4.69
N ALA A 54 19.29 13.63 -4.42
CA ALA A 54 19.37 15.09 -4.35
C ALA A 54 19.34 15.55 -2.89
N ASN A 55 20.11 16.57 -2.57
CA ASN A 55 19.88 17.37 -1.39
C ASN A 55 19.50 18.77 -1.82
N GLY A 56 18.52 19.35 -1.15
CA GLY A 56 18.02 20.70 -1.40
C GLY A 56 18.05 21.49 -0.10
N LEU A 57 18.52 22.72 -0.18
CA LEU A 57 18.54 23.63 0.96
C LEU A 57 17.10 23.99 1.36
N GLY A 58 16.76 23.76 2.62
CA GLY A 58 15.47 24.18 3.20
C GLY A 58 15.41 25.69 3.41
N ASP A 59 14.19 26.25 3.45
CA ASP A 59 13.95 27.69 3.55
C ASP A 59 14.51 28.32 4.85
N ASP A 60 14.71 27.50 5.89
CA ASP A 60 15.25 27.89 7.20
C ASP A 60 16.77 27.65 7.34
N GLN A 61 17.44 27.23 6.26
CA GLN A 61 18.85 26.81 6.26
C GLN A 61 19.76 27.77 5.48
N VAL A 62 20.99 27.94 5.99
CA VAL A 62 22.09 28.64 5.31
C VAL A 62 22.96 27.67 4.52
N LYS A 63 23.18 26.47 5.06
CA LYS A 63 23.92 25.40 4.39
C LYS A 63 23.59 24.04 5.01
N GLU A 64 23.80 22.99 4.22
CA GLU A 64 23.71 21.61 4.71
C GLU A 64 24.80 20.75 4.07
N ALA A 65 25.43 19.90 4.88
CA ALA A 65 26.46 18.98 4.43
C ALA A 65 26.10 17.56 4.85
N LEU A 66 25.51 16.80 3.92
CA LEU A 66 25.15 15.40 4.14
C LEU A 66 26.16 14.45 3.51
N ILE A 67 26.30 13.28 4.13
CA ILE A 67 26.99 12.10 3.64
C ILE A 67 25.97 10.97 3.58
N LEU A 68 25.75 10.44 2.38
CA LEU A 68 25.01 9.20 2.16
C LEU A 68 26.00 8.05 2.06
N GLU A 69 25.92 7.11 2.98
CA GLU A 69 26.61 5.82 2.92
C GLU A 69 25.66 4.78 2.32
N LEU A 70 26.11 4.12 1.25
CA LEU A 70 25.34 3.12 0.51
C LEU A 70 26.28 2.07 -0.08
N ASP A 71 26.09 0.80 0.28
CA ASP A 71 26.89 -0.35 -0.19
C ASP A 71 28.42 -0.14 -0.07
N GLY A 72 28.86 0.41 1.06
CA GLY A 72 30.28 0.72 1.32
C GLY A 72 30.83 1.91 0.53
N SER A 73 30.02 2.59 -0.28
CA SER A 73 30.34 3.86 -0.94
C SER A 73 29.81 5.04 -0.11
N ALA A 74 30.51 6.17 -0.15
CA ALA A 74 30.08 7.41 0.48
C ALA A 74 29.92 8.51 -0.56
N PHE A 75 28.75 9.16 -0.55
CA PHE A 75 28.37 10.22 -1.49
C PHE A 75 28.16 11.51 -0.71
N SER A 76 28.75 12.61 -1.17
CA SER A 76 28.64 13.92 -0.51
C SER A 76 27.58 14.78 -1.17
N LEU A 77 26.64 15.27 -0.36
CA LEU A 77 25.50 16.08 -0.78
C LEU A 77 25.52 17.40 -0.04
N LYS A 78 26.43 18.28 -0.46
CA LYS A 78 26.59 19.62 0.13
C LYS A 78 25.79 20.64 -0.65
N VAL A 79 25.05 21.48 0.07
CA VAL A 79 24.27 22.59 -0.46
C VAL A 79 24.49 23.85 0.37
N ASP A 80 24.39 25.00 -0.29
CA ASP A 80 24.47 26.34 0.28
C ASP A 80 23.76 27.34 -0.63
N ALA A 81 23.82 28.64 -0.33
CA ALA A 81 23.18 29.68 -1.13
C ALA A 81 23.68 29.75 -2.59
N ASP A 82 24.93 29.36 -2.85
CA ASP A 82 25.51 29.36 -4.20
C ASP A 82 25.17 28.08 -4.97
N THR A 83 24.96 26.97 -4.24
CA THR A 83 24.53 25.66 -4.76
C THR A 83 23.32 25.15 -3.96
N PRO A 84 22.11 25.67 -4.22
CA PRO A 84 20.93 25.38 -3.39
C PRO A 84 20.41 23.95 -3.55
N ILE A 85 20.79 23.26 -4.64
CA ILE A 85 20.50 21.85 -4.88
C ILE A 85 21.77 21.18 -5.37
N ASN A 86 22.06 20.00 -4.83
CA ASN A 86 23.16 19.16 -5.27
C ASN A 86 22.71 17.71 -5.40
N GLU A 87 23.20 17.03 -6.42
CA GLU A 87 22.74 15.70 -6.79
C GLU A 87 23.93 14.77 -7.03
N VAL A 88 23.77 13.51 -6.62
CA VAL A 88 24.76 12.48 -6.86
C VAL A 88 24.08 11.27 -7.51
N ALA A 89 24.62 10.85 -8.64
CA ALA A 89 24.21 9.62 -9.30
C ALA A 89 24.62 8.40 -8.46
N LEU A 90 23.66 7.54 -8.19
CA LEU A 90 23.81 6.24 -7.55
C LEU A 90 23.92 5.12 -8.59
N PRO A 91 24.61 4.02 -8.23
CA PRO A 91 24.49 2.79 -8.99
C PRO A 91 23.05 2.23 -8.91
N PRO A 92 22.62 1.44 -9.91
CA PRO A 92 21.32 0.77 -9.88
C PRO A 92 21.12 -0.10 -8.62
N ILE A 93 20.02 0.11 -7.89
CA ILE A 93 19.64 -0.73 -6.75
C ILE A 93 19.02 -2.02 -7.26
N THR A 94 19.84 -3.07 -7.38
CA THR A 94 19.44 -4.38 -7.90
C THR A 94 19.29 -5.45 -6.81
N THR A 95 19.75 -5.14 -5.59
CA THR A 95 19.65 -5.98 -4.39
C THR A 95 19.17 -5.15 -3.20
N ILE A 96 18.93 -5.80 -2.07
CA ILE A 96 18.67 -5.12 -0.80
C ILE A 96 19.95 -4.36 -0.40
N VAL A 97 19.86 -3.05 -0.17
CA VAL A 97 21.01 -2.22 0.20
C VAL A 97 20.66 -1.35 1.42
N PRO A 98 21.29 -1.58 2.58
CA PRO A 98 21.20 -0.66 3.70
C PRO A 98 21.82 0.70 3.34
N TYR A 99 21.21 1.78 3.81
CA TYR A 99 21.75 3.11 3.67
C TYR A 99 21.78 3.83 5.02
N LYS A 100 22.71 4.78 5.14
CA LYS A 100 22.79 5.71 6.27
C LYS A 100 23.04 7.10 5.76
N ILE A 101 22.33 8.07 6.31
CA ILE A 101 22.54 9.50 6.05
C ILE A 101 23.04 10.12 7.35
N SER A 102 24.10 10.91 7.27
CA SER A 102 24.58 11.68 8.41
C SER A 102 25.17 13.00 7.96
N GLY A 103 25.08 14.02 8.79
CA GLY A 103 25.60 15.34 8.46
C GLY A 103 25.20 16.42 9.44
N GLU A 104 25.35 17.66 8.97
CA GLU A 104 24.99 18.86 9.73
C GLU A 104 24.24 19.85 8.84
N ALA A 105 23.18 20.44 9.40
CA ALA A 105 22.44 21.56 8.86
C ALA A 105 22.73 22.81 9.69
N VAL A 106 23.00 23.93 9.03
CA VAL A 106 23.17 25.23 9.70
C VAL A 106 21.99 26.13 9.36
N MET A 107 21.31 26.60 10.39
CA MET A 107 20.07 27.38 10.31
C MET A 107 20.36 28.88 10.14
N GLU A 108 19.36 29.66 9.72
CA GLU A 108 19.48 31.12 9.57
C GLU A 108 19.84 31.85 10.88
N ASP A 109 19.39 31.33 12.02
CA ASP A 109 19.70 31.88 13.35
C ASP A 109 21.13 31.52 13.82
N GLY A 110 21.89 30.76 13.02
CA GLY A 110 23.24 30.32 13.30
C GLY A 110 23.33 29.01 14.11
N ALA A 111 22.20 28.39 14.47
CA ALA A 111 22.19 27.07 15.10
C ALA A 111 22.72 25.99 14.13
N SER A 112 23.36 24.98 14.69
CA SER A 112 23.84 23.81 13.94
C SER A 112 23.13 22.56 14.45
N LEU A 113 22.44 21.85 13.56
CA LEU A 113 21.66 20.67 13.87
C LEU A 113 22.32 19.44 13.25
N THR A 114 22.46 18.37 14.03
CA THR A 114 22.92 17.08 13.52
C THR A 114 21.79 16.42 12.75
N VAL A 115 22.09 15.95 11.54
CA VAL A 115 21.15 15.19 10.70
C VAL A 115 21.55 13.72 10.73
N THR A 116 20.60 12.84 10.99
CA THR A 116 20.78 11.39 10.90
C THR A 116 19.55 10.74 10.28
N GLY A 117 19.77 9.81 9.37
CA GLY A 117 18.72 8.98 8.79
C GLY A 117 19.27 7.63 8.39
N GLY A 118 18.41 6.68 8.11
CA GLY A 118 18.83 5.36 7.67
C GLY A 118 17.67 4.43 7.42
N GLY A 119 17.94 3.38 6.67
CA GLY A 119 16.94 2.40 6.29
C GLY A 119 17.48 1.41 5.28
N VAL A 120 16.58 0.82 4.52
CA VAL A 120 16.88 -0.24 3.55
C VAL A 120 16.25 0.08 2.21
N LEU A 121 17.08 0.22 1.18
CA LEU A 121 16.61 0.30 -0.20
C LEU A 121 16.31 -1.09 -0.74
N LEU A 122 15.13 -1.23 -1.34
CA LEU A 122 14.66 -2.43 -2.03
C LEU A 122 14.43 -2.14 -3.52
N PRO A 123 14.88 -3.02 -4.43
CA PRO A 123 14.47 -2.96 -5.82
C PRO A 123 12.94 -3.02 -5.94
N ASN A 124 12.33 -2.22 -6.81
CA ASN A 124 10.87 -2.22 -7.02
C ASN A 124 10.29 -3.60 -7.32
N ASP A 125 11.05 -4.43 -8.03
CA ASP A 125 10.63 -5.76 -8.41
C ASP A 125 11.07 -6.85 -7.41
N PHE A 126 11.69 -6.49 -6.29
CA PHE A 126 12.20 -7.44 -5.30
C PHE A 126 11.13 -8.44 -4.85
N LEU A 127 10.04 -7.95 -4.25
CA LEU A 127 8.98 -8.83 -3.76
C LEU A 127 8.29 -9.59 -4.90
N LYS A 128 8.18 -8.99 -6.09
CA LYS A 128 7.66 -9.67 -7.28
C LYS A 128 8.54 -10.86 -7.67
N LYS A 129 9.87 -10.68 -7.70
CA LYS A 129 10.86 -11.72 -7.98
C LYS A 129 10.87 -12.80 -6.90
N GLU A 130 10.80 -12.42 -5.63
CA GLU A 130 10.75 -13.35 -4.51
C GLU A 130 9.47 -14.21 -4.54
N MET A 131 8.29 -13.60 -4.71
CA MET A 131 7.03 -14.35 -4.79
C MET A 131 6.95 -15.22 -6.05
N ALA A 132 7.60 -14.83 -7.15
CA ALA A 132 7.67 -15.65 -8.36
C ALA A 132 8.45 -16.96 -8.18
N LYS A 133 9.20 -17.14 -7.08
CA LYS A 133 9.89 -18.39 -6.75
C LYS A 133 8.91 -19.51 -6.40
N ALA A 134 7.74 -19.22 -5.86
CA ALA A 134 6.71 -20.22 -5.58
C ALA A 134 6.00 -20.64 -6.88
N LYS A 135 6.13 -21.92 -7.21
CA LYS A 135 5.60 -22.59 -8.40
C LYS A 135 4.33 -23.40 -8.10
N THR A 136 3.91 -23.46 -6.85
CA THR A 136 2.64 -24.05 -6.41
C THR A 136 2.04 -23.24 -5.26
N MET A 137 0.75 -23.42 -4.95
CA MET A 137 0.13 -22.80 -3.77
C MET A 137 0.84 -23.22 -2.47
N ALA A 138 1.23 -24.50 -2.35
CA ALA A 138 1.83 -25.05 -1.13
C ALA A 138 3.24 -24.48 -0.85
N GLU A 139 3.95 -24.03 -1.89
CA GLU A 139 5.30 -23.45 -1.76
C GLU A 139 5.31 -22.03 -1.17
N PHE A 140 4.16 -21.37 -1.13
CA PHE A 140 4.06 -19.97 -0.75
C PHE A 140 4.50 -19.69 0.68
N TYR A 141 4.13 -20.54 1.64
CA TYR A 141 4.57 -20.42 3.02
C TYR A 141 6.11 -20.41 3.13
N SER A 142 6.77 -21.39 2.51
CA SER A 142 8.23 -21.50 2.55
C SER A 142 8.93 -20.33 1.85
N VAL A 143 8.34 -19.78 0.78
CA VAL A 143 8.87 -18.58 0.10
C VAL A 143 8.73 -17.35 0.99
N TRP A 144 7.60 -17.18 1.67
CA TRP A 144 7.41 -16.11 2.66
C TRP A 144 8.42 -16.21 3.81
N GLN A 145 8.56 -17.38 4.43
CA GLN A 145 9.53 -17.58 5.51
C GLN A 145 10.96 -17.20 5.10
N LYS A 146 11.40 -17.62 3.91
CA LYS A 146 12.74 -17.27 3.39
C LYS A 146 12.89 -15.77 3.15
N THR A 147 11.86 -15.14 2.59
CA THR A 147 11.86 -13.69 2.30
C THR A 147 11.88 -12.88 3.58
N VAL A 148 11.04 -13.24 4.56
CA VAL A 148 11.02 -12.63 5.89
C VAL A 148 12.35 -12.82 6.61
N ALA A 149 12.93 -14.02 6.58
CA ALA A 149 14.25 -14.26 7.18
C ALA A 149 15.36 -13.42 6.53
N GLN A 150 15.26 -13.13 5.23
CA GLN A 150 16.18 -12.23 4.54
C GLN A 150 15.98 -10.78 5.01
N LEU A 151 14.74 -10.30 5.06
CA LEU A 151 14.39 -8.93 5.46
C LEU A 151 14.69 -8.67 6.95
N ASN A 152 14.53 -9.67 7.82
CA ASN A 152 14.85 -9.58 9.25
C ASN A 152 16.33 -9.36 9.55
N ARG A 153 17.25 -9.73 8.63
CA ARG A 153 18.67 -9.35 8.76
C ARG A 153 18.88 -7.84 8.72
N HIS A 154 17.87 -7.11 8.26
CA HIS A 154 17.84 -5.67 8.15
C HIS A 154 16.76 -5.04 9.05
N GLY A 155 16.30 -5.75 10.08
CA GLY A 155 15.42 -5.17 11.09
C GLY A 155 13.94 -5.11 10.73
N ALA A 156 13.44 -5.99 9.85
CA ALA A 156 12.00 -6.02 9.54
C ALA A 156 11.09 -6.38 10.72
N GLY A 157 11.61 -7.04 11.77
CA GLY A 157 10.82 -7.37 12.98
C GLY A 157 9.71 -8.40 12.76
N LEU A 158 9.68 -9.06 11.59
CA LEU A 158 8.58 -9.93 11.18
C LEU A 158 8.81 -11.38 11.62
N THR A 159 7.77 -12.06 12.08
CA THR A 159 7.83 -13.50 12.38
C THR A 159 6.75 -14.23 11.62
N VAL A 160 7.10 -15.35 10.97
CA VAL A 160 6.15 -16.23 10.27
C VAL A 160 5.95 -17.49 11.09
N GLU A 161 4.71 -17.80 11.42
CA GLU A 161 4.36 -18.92 12.30
C GLU A 161 3.17 -19.69 11.74
N MET A 162 3.19 -21.02 11.89
CA MET A 162 2.01 -21.83 11.62
C MET A 162 1.01 -21.62 12.75
N THR A 163 -0.25 -21.48 12.39
CA THR A 163 -1.35 -21.45 13.35
C THR A 163 -2.12 -22.77 13.24
N ASP A 164 -2.71 -23.18 14.35
CA ASP A 164 -3.57 -24.36 14.44
C ASP A 164 -2.85 -25.72 14.23
N ALA A 165 -3.60 -26.80 14.46
CA ALA A 165 -3.18 -28.15 14.12
C ALA A 165 -3.51 -28.46 12.66
N ASP A 166 -3.01 -29.58 12.13
CA ASP A 166 -3.40 -30.08 10.81
C ASP A 166 -4.92 -30.16 10.73
N PHE A 167 -5.49 -29.61 9.66
CA PHE A 167 -6.93 -29.61 9.48
C PHE A 167 -7.45 -31.03 9.26
N SER A 168 -8.39 -31.42 10.11
CA SER A 168 -9.12 -32.67 9.92
C SER A 168 -10.16 -32.53 8.79
N PRO A 169 -10.48 -33.64 8.08
CA PRO A 169 -11.60 -33.65 7.13
C PRO A 169 -12.92 -33.19 7.76
N GLU A 170 -13.13 -33.47 9.04
CA GLU A 170 -14.30 -33.05 9.82
C GLU A 170 -14.35 -31.54 10.04
N GLU A 171 -13.22 -30.87 10.27
CA GLU A 171 -13.15 -29.41 10.38
C GLU A 171 -13.46 -28.72 9.06
N ILE A 172 -12.91 -29.24 7.95
CA ILE A 172 -13.21 -28.75 6.61
C ILE A 172 -14.71 -28.91 6.33
N ALA A 173 -15.28 -30.10 6.58
CA ALA A 173 -16.70 -30.37 6.36
C ALA A 173 -17.60 -29.48 7.24
N LYS A 174 -17.21 -29.20 8.49
CA LYS A 174 -17.93 -28.27 9.37
C LYS A 174 -17.89 -26.84 8.85
N ALA A 175 -16.74 -26.38 8.36
CA ALA A 175 -16.59 -25.05 7.78
C ALA A 175 -17.48 -24.91 6.53
N GLU A 176 -17.45 -25.90 5.63
CA GLU A 176 -18.30 -25.94 4.44
C GLU A 176 -19.80 -25.92 4.78
N ALA A 177 -20.22 -26.73 5.77
CA ALA A 177 -21.60 -26.77 6.23
C ALA A 177 -22.05 -25.45 6.87
N ARG A 178 -21.17 -24.82 7.66
CA ARG A 178 -21.43 -23.52 8.29
C ARG A 178 -21.58 -22.40 7.26
N LEU A 179 -20.70 -22.36 6.27
CA LEU A 179 -20.67 -21.32 5.24
C LEU A 179 -21.65 -21.60 4.09
N GLY A 180 -22.19 -22.81 3.97
CA GLY A 180 -23.08 -23.21 2.89
C GLY A 180 -22.41 -23.29 1.52
N VAL A 181 -21.08 -23.44 1.49
CA VAL A 181 -20.28 -23.50 0.25
C VAL A 181 -19.27 -24.66 0.30
N LYS A 182 -18.76 -25.06 -0.86
CA LYS A 182 -17.62 -25.97 -0.97
C LYS A 182 -16.34 -25.16 -1.04
N LEU A 183 -15.39 -25.43 -0.15
CA LEU A 183 -14.13 -24.70 -0.13
C LEU A 183 -13.31 -25.09 -1.38
N PRO A 184 -12.69 -24.11 -2.05
CA PRO A 184 -11.94 -24.39 -3.26
C PRO A 184 -10.64 -25.13 -2.95
N SER A 185 -10.21 -26.01 -3.85
CA SER A 185 -9.00 -26.81 -3.66
C SER A 185 -7.74 -25.94 -3.50
N TYR A 186 -7.66 -24.80 -4.18
CA TYR A 186 -6.50 -23.90 -4.07
C TYR A 186 -6.35 -23.29 -2.67
N TYR A 187 -7.44 -23.08 -1.92
CA TYR A 187 -7.34 -22.63 -0.52
C TYR A 187 -6.68 -23.72 0.31
N LEU A 188 -7.13 -24.97 0.14
CA LEU A 188 -6.54 -26.11 0.81
C LEU A 188 -5.08 -26.33 0.38
N GLU A 189 -4.73 -26.10 -0.89
CA GLU A 189 -3.35 -26.18 -1.38
C GLU A 189 -2.46 -25.04 -0.87
N LEU A 190 -3.02 -23.86 -0.55
CA LEU A 190 -2.28 -22.73 0.04
C LEU A 190 -1.88 -23.00 1.49
N THR A 191 -2.59 -23.92 2.15
CA THR A 191 -2.29 -24.32 3.52
C THR A 191 -1.00 -25.13 3.53
N HIS A 192 -0.10 -24.79 4.45
CA HIS A 192 1.18 -25.48 4.53
C HIS A 192 1.01 -26.73 5.37
N GLU A 193 1.20 -27.91 4.77
CA GLU A 193 1.01 -29.21 5.45
C GLU A 193 -0.39 -29.34 6.10
N GLY A 194 -1.41 -28.66 5.55
CA GLY A 194 -2.75 -28.65 6.13
C GLY A 194 -2.92 -27.71 7.31
N ARG A 195 -2.03 -26.73 7.51
CA ARG A 195 -2.10 -25.72 8.58
C ARG A 195 -2.29 -24.31 8.05
N ALA A 196 -2.96 -23.50 8.85
CA ALA A 196 -3.00 -22.06 8.68
C ALA A 196 -1.67 -21.45 9.13
N TRP A 197 -1.47 -20.18 8.83
CA TRP A 197 -0.25 -19.48 9.21
C TRP A 197 -0.49 -17.97 9.25
N GLN A 198 0.35 -17.29 10.02
CA GLN A 198 0.28 -15.85 10.20
C GLN A 198 1.67 -15.22 10.12
N VAL A 199 1.68 -13.91 9.87
CA VAL A 199 2.85 -13.07 10.04
C VAL A 199 2.55 -12.02 11.09
N SER A 200 3.47 -11.94 12.03
CA SER A 200 3.41 -11.08 13.18
C SER A 200 4.53 -10.05 13.12
N ASP A 201 4.27 -8.86 13.66
CA ASP A 201 5.24 -7.77 13.82
C ASP A 201 5.38 -7.52 15.32
N SER A 202 6.59 -7.68 15.87
CA SER A 202 6.82 -7.58 17.32
C SER A 202 6.55 -6.19 17.88
N ASP A 203 6.59 -5.17 17.03
CA ASP A 203 6.59 -3.77 17.45
C ASP A 203 5.21 -3.12 17.30
N LYS A 204 4.22 -3.85 16.75
CA LYS A 204 2.83 -3.38 16.59
C LYS A 204 1.92 -3.92 17.69
N GLU A 205 1.05 -3.04 18.20
CA GLU A 205 0.14 -3.32 19.33
C GLU A 205 -0.83 -4.48 19.06
N SER A 206 -1.25 -4.70 17.80
CA SER A 206 -2.07 -5.86 17.40
C SER A 206 -1.25 -7.13 17.16
N GLY A 207 0.06 -7.00 17.00
CA GLY A 207 1.02 -8.07 16.73
C GLY A 207 0.84 -8.79 15.40
N LYS A 208 -0.26 -8.63 14.66
CA LYS A 208 -0.59 -9.41 13.45
C LYS A 208 -0.73 -8.53 12.22
N VAL A 209 0.14 -8.74 11.24
CA VAL A 209 0.15 -8.02 9.96
C VAL A 209 -0.48 -8.82 8.83
N PHE A 210 -0.43 -10.15 8.88
CA PHE A 210 -1.16 -11.03 7.97
C PHE A 210 -1.60 -12.31 8.68
N LYS A 211 -2.77 -12.84 8.35
CA LYS A 211 -3.23 -14.15 8.80
C LYS A 211 -3.99 -14.88 7.70
N LEU A 212 -3.55 -16.08 7.35
CA LEU A 212 -4.37 -17.08 6.66
C LEU A 212 -5.28 -17.75 7.71
N LEU A 213 -6.59 -17.75 7.49
CA LEU A 213 -7.56 -18.26 8.45
C LEU A 213 -7.67 -19.79 8.35
N ALA A 214 -7.71 -20.46 9.50
CA ALA A 214 -8.04 -21.89 9.56
C ALA A 214 -9.54 -22.13 9.23
N PRO A 215 -9.95 -23.34 8.83
CA PRO A 215 -11.34 -23.67 8.53
C PRO A 215 -12.31 -23.29 9.66
N SER A 216 -11.89 -23.44 10.92
CA SER A 216 -12.67 -23.05 12.09
C SER A 216 -12.94 -21.55 12.17
N GLU A 217 -12.06 -20.71 11.61
CA GLU A 217 -12.08 -19.25 11.66
C GLU A 217 -12.69 -18.59 10.42
N LEU A 218 -12.89 -19.33 9.32
CA LEU A 218 -13.51 -18.80 8.11
C LEU A 218 -14.91 -18.25 8.40
N ILE A 219 -15.20 -17.06 7.90
CA ILE A 219 -16.50 -16.39 8.01
C ILE A 219 -16.96 -15.89 6.64
N SER A 220 -18.25 -15.62 6.50
CA SER A 220 -18.73 -14.98 5.28
C SER A 220 -18.27 -13.52 5.22
N ALA A 221 -18.14 -12.96 4.01
CA ALA A 221 -17.86 -11.53 3.84
C ALA A 221 -18.95 -10.67 4.50
N ALA A 222 -20.20 -11.11 4.46
CA ALA A 222 -21.32 -10.42 5.12
C ALA A 222 -21.10 -10.34 6.65
N GLU A 223 -20.78 -11.46 7.30
CA GLU A 223 -20.49 -11.49 8.74
C GLU A 223 -19.27 -10.65 9.11
N TRP A 224 -18.23 -10.66 8.27
CA TRP A 224 -17.06 -9.82 8.48
C TRP A 224 -17.43 -8.33 8.46
N VAL A 225 -18.19 -7.89 7.45
CA VAL A 225 -18.64 -6.50 7.31
C VAL A 225 -19.49 -6.10 8.52
N GLU A 226 -20.43 -6.94 8.94
CA GLU A 226 -21.27 -6.65 10.11
C GLU A 226 -20.44 -6.42 11.37
N LYS A 227 -19.40 -7.24 11.56
CA LYS A 227 -18.55 -7.19 12.75
C LYS A 227 -17.64 -5.97 12.77
N ASN A 228 -17.09 -5.58 11.61
CA ASN A 228 -16.02 -4.58 11.54
C ASN A 228 -16.50 -3.20 11.06
N VAL A 229 -17.57 -3.13 10.27
CA VAL A 229 -18.12 -1.87 9.72
C VAL A 229 -19.35 -1.38 10.49
N GLY A 230 -20.15 -2.29 11.07
CA GLY A 230 -21.13 -1.94 12.11
C GLY A 230 -22.45 -1.32 11.64
N SER A 231 -22.79 -1.32 10.35
CA SER A 231 -24.11 -0.84 9.88
C SER A 231 -25.10 -2.01 9.71
N PRO A 232 -26.31 -1.99 10.31
CA PRO A 232 -27.37 -2.97 9.99
C PRO A 232 -28.21 -2.58 8.77
N ASP A 233 -28.25 -1.29 8.43
CA ASP A 233 -29.19 -0.72 7.48
C ASP A 233 -28.83 -1.03 6.02
N TRP A 234 -27.57 -1.36 5.73
CA TRP A 234 -27.18 -1.80 4.38
C TRP A 234 -27.77 -3.16 4.00
N LYS A 235 -28.08 -4.02 4.99
CA LYS A 235 -28.71 -5.33 4.72
C LYS A 235 -30.09 -5.15 4.09
N THR A 236 -30.80 -4.10 4.48
CA THR A 236 -32.13 -3.78 3.96
C THR A 236 -32.05 -2.90 2.72
N ALA A 237 -31.15 -1.90 2.70
CA ALA A 237 -30.97 -1.00 1.56
C ALA A 237 -30.31 -1.68 0.33
N ARG A 238 -29.44 -2.68 0.56
CA ARG A 238 -28.66 -3.40 -0.47
C ARG A 238 -28.76 -4.92 -0.29
N ALA A 239 -30.00 -5.43 -0.22
CA ALA A 239 -30.28 -6.85 0.07
C ALA A 239 -29.76 -7.83 -0.99
N ASP A 240 -29.53 -7.38 -2.22
CA ASP A 240 -28.86 -8.12 -3.29
C ASP A 240 -27.36 -8.28 -3.01
N VAL A 241 -26.68 -7.20 -2.64
CA VAL A 241 -25.26 -7.22 -2.24
C VAL A 241 -25.07 -8.09 -1.00
N TYR A 242 -25.91 -7.92 0.03
CA TYR A 242 -25.89 -8.75 1.23
C TYR A 242 -25.98 -10.25 0.90
N ARG A 243 -26.93 -10.65 0.05
CA ARG A 243 -27.08 -12.05 -0.37
C ARG A 243 -25.88 -12.58 -1.15
N HIS A 244 -25.17 -11.71 -1.89
CA HIS A 244 -23.94 -12.09 -2.57
C HIS A 244 -22.82 -12.34 -1.55
N LEU A 245 -22.58 -11.39 -0.63
CA LEU A 245 -21.55 -11.48 0.41
C LEU A 245 -21.71 -12.67 1.36
N GLN A 246 -22.93 -13.15 1.56
CA GLN A 246 -23.19 -14.38 2.33
C GLN A 246 -22.57 -15.63 1.69
N LYS A 247 -22.32 -15.62 0.38
CA LYS A 247 -21.67 -16.73 -0.34
C LYS A 247 -20.15 -16.57 -0.38
N GLU A 248 -19.65 -15.36 -0.22
CA GLU A 248 -18.23 -15.07 -0.28
C GLU A 248 -17.55 -15.39 1.07
N VAL A 249 -16.32 -15.89 1.02
CA VAL A 249 -15.63 -16.40 2.22
C VAL A 249 -14.37 -15.58 2.47
N VAL A 250 -14.27 -14.98 3.65
CA VAL A 250 -13.01 -14.39 4.11
C VAL A 250 -12.05 -15.52 4.46
N PHE A 251 -10.90 -15.57 3.78
CA PHE A 251 -9.90 -16.63 3.96
C PHE A 251 -8.58 -16.11 4.52
N ALA A 252 -8.31 -14.81 4.42
CA ALA A 252 -7.15 -14.19 5.04
C ALA A 252 -7.49 -12.76 5.49
N VAL A 253 -6.66 -12.20 6.37
CA VAL A 253 -6.74 -10.80 6.81
C VAL A 253 -5.33 -10.22 6.79
N SER A 254 -5.14 -9.04 6.20
CA SER A 254 -3.87 -8.31 6.14
C SER A 254 -4.07 -6.93 6.75
N ARG A 255 -3.34 -6.47 7.77
CA ARG A 255 -3.57 -5.14 8.38
C ARG A 255 -5.05 -4.78 8.74
N GLY A 256 -5.88 -5.77 9.07
CA GLY A 256 -7.31 -5.56 9.34
C GLY A 256 -8.21 -5.71 8.10
N GLU A 257 -7.61 -5.70 6.93
CA GLU A 257 -8.22 -5.77 5.60
C GLU A 257 -8.53 -7.23 5.20
N PRO A 258 -9.80 -7.63 4.95
CA PRO A 258 -10.16 -9.01 4.65
C PRO A 258 -9.97 -9.38 3.18
N TRP A 259 -9.32 -10.52 2.94
CA TRP A 259 -9.23 -11.13 1.62
C TRP A 259 -10.32 -12.18 1.45
N VAL A 260 -10.99 -12.12 0.31
CA VAL A 260 -12.26 -12.80 0.10
C VAL A 260 -12.17 -13.74 -1.10
N ILE A 261 -12.66 -14.97 -0.94
CA ILE A 261 -13.01 -15.86 -2.03
C ILE A 261 -14.44 -15.54 -2.48
N ARG A 262 -14.60 -15.04 -3.70
CA ARG A 262 -15.91 -14.81 -4.31
C ARG A 262 -16.35 -15.98 -5.17
N TYR A 263 -17.61 -16.39 -5.03
CA TYR A 263 -18.22 -17.40 -5.90
C TYR A 263 -19.15 -16.69 -6.89
N GLY A 264 -18.80 -16.75 -8.17
CA GLY A 264 -19.62 -16.20 -9.24
C GLY A 264 -20.75 -17.15 -9.65
N ASP A 265 -21.80 -16.57 -10.24
CA ASP A 265 -22.99 -17.32 -10.68
C ASP A 265 -22.82 -17.99 -12.06
N LYS A 266 -21.67 -17.81 -12.73
CA LYS A 266 -21.38 -18.41 -14.03
C LYS A 266 -20.62 -19.73 -13.85
N PRO A 267 -21.06 -20.83 -14.50
CA PRO A 267 -20.32 -22.08 -14.49
C PRO A 267 -19.09 -22.01 -15.39
N CYS A 268 -18.06 -22.75 -15.00
CA CYS A 268 -16.85 -22.98 -15.77
C CYS A 268 -16.98 -24.12 -16.76
N GLU A 269 -15.98 -24.29 -17.62
CA GLU A 269 -15.93 -25.38 -18.60
C GLU A 269 -16.06 -26.77 -17.94
N ASP A 270 -15.65 -26.89 -16.67
CA ASP A 270 -15.77 -28.10 -15.86
C ASP A 270 -17.08 -28.17 -15.02
N GLY A 271 -18.00 -27.23 -15.23
CA GLY A 271 -19.30 -27.15 -14.55
C GLY A 271 -19.27 -26.61 -13.12
N LYS A 272 -18.10 -26.22 -12.59
CA LYS A 272 -17.99 -25.60 -11.26
C LYS A 272 -18.29 -24.11 -11.32
N PRO A 273 -18.73 -23.47 -10.21
CA PRO A 273 -18.87 -22.02 -10.17
C PRO A 273 -17.52 -21.34 -10.42
N SER A 274 -17.51 -20.24 -11.17
CA SER A 274 -16.33 -19.37 -11.25
C SER A 274 -15.98 -18.88 -9.83
N THR A 275 -14.70 -18.84 -9.51
CA THR A 275 -14.22 -18.37 -8.20
C THR A 275 -13.21 -17.24 -8.38
N TYR A 276 -13.16 -16.30 -7.45
CA TYR A 276 -12.17 -15.21 -7.46
C TYR A 276 -11.64 -14.92 -6.10
N VAL A 277 -10.55 -14.17 -6.09
CA VAL A 277 -10.04 -13.53 -4.89
C VAL A 277 -10.25 -12.03 -5.03
N GLY A 278 -10.61 -11.37 -3.94
CA GLY A 278 -10.76 -9.93 -3.86
C GLY A 278 -10.42 -9.41 -2.46
N TYR A 279 -10.58 -8.11 -2.29
CA TYR A 279 -10.34 -7.38 -1.04
C TYR A 279 -11.59 -6.52 -0.72
N ILE A 280 -11.93 -6.32 0.56
CA ILE A 280 -12.95 -5.34 0.99
C ILE A 280 -12.23 -4.14 1.61
N ASP A 281 -12.14 -3.04 0.87
CA ASP A 281 -11.69 -1.74 1.39
C ASP A 281 -12.76 -1.16 2.32
N ASP A 282 -12.40 -0.90 3.58
CA ASP A 282 -13.30 -0.47 4.63
C ASP A 282 -13.71 1.01 4.51
N GLU A 283 -12.84 1.86 3.98
CA GLU A 283 -13.13 3.28 3.72
C GLU A 283 -14.10 3.45 2.54
N ASP A 284 -13.92 2.67 1.48
CA ASP A 284 -14.78 2.70 0.29
C ASP A 284 -16.17 2.09 0.55
N PHE A 285 -16.29 1.17 1.51
CA PHE A 285 -17.55 0.47 1.81
C PHE A 285 -18.67 1.41 2.30
N LEU A 286 -18.33 2.55 2.93
CA LEU A 286 -19.28 3.48 3.53
C LEU A 286 -19.82 4.55 2.57
N ILE A 287 -19.37 4.58 1.32
CA ILE A 287 -19.78 5.57 0.33
C ILE A 287 -21.01 5.04 -0.43
N GLU A 288 -22.15 5.73 -0.37
CA GLU A 288 -23.42 5.28 -0.97
C GLU A 288 -23.34 5.01 -2.50
N ASP A 289 -22.50 5.75 -3.21
CA ASP A 289 -22.32 5.69 -4.68
C ASP A 289 -21.02 4.98 -5.12
N SER A 290 -20.24 4.42 -4.18
CA SER A 290 -19.14 3.52 -4.55
C SER A 290 -19.71 2.11 -4.80
N GLU A 291 -19.21 1.43 -5.82
CA GLU A 291 -19.19 -0.03 -5.70
C GLU A 291 -18.43 -0.31 -4.40
N ALA A 292 -18.99 -1.14 -3.51
CA ALA A 292 -18.45 -1.38 -2.15
C ALA A 292 -17.08 -2.10 -2.17
N PHE A 293 -16.44 -2.06 -3.33
CA PHE A 293 -15.32 -2.82 -3.81
C PHE A 293 -14.61 -1.98 -4.86
N SER A 294 -13.42 -1.52 -4.53
CA SER A 294 -12.40 -1.26 -5.54
C SER A 294 -11.97 -2.61 -6.12
N ASP A 295 -12.60 -3.02 -7.23
CA ASP A 295 -12.22 -4.20 -7.99
C ASP A 295 -10.77 -4.04 -8.47
N TYR A 296 -9.79 -4.55 -7.70
CA TYR A 296 -8.51 -4.90 -8.31
C TYR A 296 -8.66 -6.22 -9.04
N ALA A 297 -8.86 -6.06 -10.36
CA ALA A 297 -8.62 -7.01 -11.41
C ALA A 297 -9.66 -8.16 -11.51
N ILE A 298 -10.74 -7.90 -12.25
CA ILE A 298 -10.96 -8.41 -13.62
C ILE A 298 -12.50 -8.57 -13.84
N PRO A 299 -13.09 -7.92 -14.87
CA PRO A 299 -14.53 -7.99 -15.12
C PRO A 299 -14.98 -9.41 -15.54
N GLY A 300 -15.82 -10.03 -14.69
CA GLY A 300 -16.72 -11.13 -15.04
C GLY A 300 -16.13 -12.54 -15.09
N GLY A 301 -16.99 -13.54 -14.86
CA GLY A 301 -16.69 -15.01 -14.76
C GLY A 301 -15.30 -15.53 -15.20
N TYR A 302 -14.19 -15.42 -14.44
CA TYR A 302 -12.95 -16.13 -14.77
C TYR A 302 -12.93 -17.51 -14.12
N CYS A 303 -12.91 -18.49 -15.00
CA CYS A 303 -12.56 -19.86 -14.67
C CYS A 303 -11.04 -19.92 -14.59
N TYR A 304 -10.51 -19.65 -13.40
CA TYR A 304 -9.08 -19.80 -13.16
C TYR A 304 -8.64 -21.16 -13.69
N LYS A 305 -7.68 -21.14 -14.62
CA LYS A 305 -6.98 -22.36 -14.97
C LYS A 305 -6.28 -22.81 -13.70
N VAL A 306 -6.58 -24.04 -13.27
CA VAL A 306 -5.87 -24.69 -12.17
C VAL A 306 -4.37 -24.48 -12.38
N GLY A 307 -3.70 -23.88 -11.38
CA GLY A 307 -2.27 -23.58 -11.45
C GLY A 307 -1.91 -22.17 -11.96
N ASP A 308 -2.85 -21.25 -12.20
CA ASP A 308 -2.50 -19.82 -12.35
C ASP A 308 -2.14 -19.21 -11.00
N LEU A 309 -0.86 -18.88 -10.83
CA LEU A 309 -0.27 -18.37 -9.61
C LEU A 309 -0.13 -16.84 -9.63
N ALA A 310 -0.38 -16.19 -10.75
CA ALA A 310 -0.12 -14.76 -10.90
C ALA A 310 -0.92 -13.88 -9.91
N PRO A 311 -2.23 -14.09 -9.72
CA PRO A 311 -3.00 -13.34 -8.72
C PRO A 311 -2.47 -13.61 -7.32
N TRP A 312 -2.24 -14.87 -6.96
CA TRP A 312 -1.76 -15.25 -5.64
C TRP A 312 -0.40 -14.66 -5.29
N ARG A 313 0.55 -14.71 -6.25
CA ARG A 313 1.85 -14.04 -6.11
C ARG A 313 1.69 -12.54 -5.93
N ALA A 314 0.73 -11.93 -6.61
CA ALA A 314 0.45 -10.50 -6.48
C ALA A 314 -0.09 -10.19 -5.07
N TYR A 315 -1.13 -10.90 -4.62
CA TYR A 315 -1.70 -10.73 -3.28
C TYR A 315 -0.63 -10.89 -2.19
N MET A 316 0.12 -11.99 -2.22
CA MET A 316 1.19 -12.23 -1.26
C MET A 316 2.27 -11.15 -1.28
N ARG A 317 2.61 -10.64 -2.46
CA ARG A 317 3.52 -9.50 -2.56
C ARG A 317 2.92 -8.28 -1.86
N TYR A 318 1.64 -7.99 -2.06
CA TYR A 318 0.97 -6.85 -1.43
C TYR A 318 0.95 -7.02 0.09
N ALA A 319 0.43 -8.14 0.61
CA ALA A 319 0.44 -8.37 2.06
C ALA A 319 1.83 -8.31 2.68
N LEU A 320 2.86 -8.85 2.02
CA LEU A 320 4.22 -8.75 2.55
C LEU A 320 4.77 -7.32 2.47
N ARG A 321 4.48 -6.57 1.40
CA ARG A 321 4.83 -5.14 1.31
C ARG A 321 4.18 -4.37 2.45
N ASP A 322 2.90 -4.62 2.69
CA ASP A 322 2.14 -3.98 3.75
C ASP A 322 2.62 -4.50 5.13
N ALA A 323 3.14 -5.71 5.25
CA ALA A 323 3.71 -6.14 6.53
C ALA A 323 4.95 -5.32 6.93
N LEU A 324 5.71 -4.76 5.96
CA LEU A 324 6.96 -4.06 6.26
C LEU A 324 6.73 -2.71 6.97
N PRO A 325 7.62 -2.33 7.90
CA PRO A 325 7.66 -0.98 8.45
C PRO A 325 7.97 0.03 7.34
N GLY A 326 7.06 1.00 7.15
CA GLY A 326 7.17 1.99 6.06
C GLY A 326 8.40 2.90 6.20
N GLU A 327 8.77 3.26 7.43
CA GLU A 327 9.92 4.11 7.77
C GLU A 327 11.26 3.40 7.50
N ALA A 328 11.32 2.07 7.63
CA ALA A 328 12.58 1.32 7.53
C ALA A 328 12.87 0.73 6.14
N PHE A 329 11.83 0.47 5.32
CA PHE A 329 11.96 -0.20 4.03
C PHE A 329 11.43 0.64 2.88
N THR A 330 12.33 1.06 1.99
CA THR A 330 12.02 1.96 0.89
C THR A 330 12.15 1.25 -0.46
N PHE A 331 11.04 1.13 -1.20
CA PHE A 331 11.06 0.60 -2.56
C PHE A 331 11.47 1.69 -3.57
N VAL A 332 12.55 1.45 -4.30
CA VAL A 332 13.18 2.43 -5.20
C VAL A 332 12.36 2.64 -6.47
N ASN A 333 11.48 3.63 -6.45
CA ASN A 333 10.62 4.13 -7.53
C ASN A 333 10.86 5.63 -7.83
N LYS A 334 10.12 6.18 -8.79
CA LYS A 334 10.19 7.58 -9.25
C LYS A 334 9.83 8.66 -8.22
N ASP A 335 9.29 8.29 -7.07
CA ASP A 335 8.89 9.25 -6.03
C ASP A 335 9.54 8.88 -4.69
N THR A 336 10.67 8.16 -4.74
CA THR A 336 11.31 7.61 -3.54
C THR A 336 11.92 8.69 -2.68
N THR A 337 11.40 8.81 -1.48
CA THR A 337 11.89 9.70 -0.44
C THR A 337 12.60 8.89 0.65
N LEU A 338 13.76 9.35 1.11
CA LEU A 338 14.48 8.75 2.24
C LEU A 338 14.26 9.59 3.48
N GLU A 339 14.00 8.91 4.59
CA GLU A 339 13.75 9.55 5.87
C GLU A 339 15.05 10.04 6.51
N VAL A 340 15.02 11.27 6.99
CA VAL A 340 16.10 11.93 7.73
C VAL A 340 15.51 12.68 8.92
N ILE A 341 16.19 12.63 10.05
CA ILE A 341 15.76 13.23 11.30
C ILE A 341 16.85 14.21 11.76
N ARG A 342 16.45 15.42 12.16
CA ARG A 342 17.33 16.41 12.82
C ARG A 342 17.30 16.17 14.33
N ALA A 343 18.45 16.09 14.97
CA ALA A 343 18.52 15.99 16.42
C ALA A 343 18.23 17.37 17.06
N SER A 344 17.61 17.36 18.26
CA SER A 344 17.33 18.48 19.18
C SER A 344 15.90 19.02 19.21
N GLU A 345 15.00 18.54 18.36
CA GLU A 345 13.56 18.79 18.48
C GLU A 345 12.82 17.47 18.76
N SER A 346 11.69 17.56 19.47
CA SER A 346 10.77 16.46 19.78
C SER A 346 10.53 15.57 18.53
N PRO A 347 10.17 14.28 18.67
CA PRO A 347 9.72 13.44 17.53
C PRO A 347 8.59 14.06 16.67
N GLU A 348 8.01 15.19 17.08
CA GLU A 348 7.01 15.98 16.34
C GLU A 348 7.62 17.06 15.42
N GLY A 349 8.95 17.22 15.42
CA GLY A 349 9.69 18.06 14.47
C GLY A 349 10.06 17.28 13.20
N GLU A 350 9.05 16.74 12.52
CA GLU A 350 9.25 16.06 11.23
C GLU A 350 9.70 17.08 10.19
N LEU A 351 10.88 16.87 9.62
CA LEU A 351 11.29 17.56 8.40
C LEU A 351 11.40 16.54 7.28
N LYS A 352 10.50 16.69 6.30
CA LYS A 352 10.51 15.90 5.07
C LYS A 352 11.75 16.27 4.27
N GLY A 353 12.82 15.48 4.39
CA GLY A 353 13.91 15.54 3.43
C GLY A 353 13.38 15.06 2.09
N TYR A 354 13.39 15.92 1.06
CA TYR A 354 12.89 15.55 -0.26
C TYR A 354 14.01 14.95 -1.09
N LEU A 355 13.83 13.69 -1.48
CA LEU A 355 14.56 13.11 -2.60
C LEU A 355 13.62 13.05 -3.79
N ARG A 356 13.81 13.97 -4.73
CA ARG A 356 13.16 13.90 -6.03
C ARG A 356 14.11 13.19 -6.98
N GLY A 357 13.61 12.11 -7.57
CA GLY A 357 14.25 11.42 -8.66
C GLY A 357 13.22 11.15 -9.74
N GLU A 358 13.32 11.62 -10.97
CA GLU A 358 12.44 11.08 -12.03
C GLU A 358 12.94 9.70 -12.48
N TRP A 359 12.05 8.70 -12.53
CA TRP A 359 12.38 7.33 -12.95
C TRP A 359 11.34 6.76 -13.94
N ASN A 360 11.83 6.22 -15.06
CA ASN A 360 11.07 5.45 -16.07
C ASN A 360 10.73 4.02 -15.62
#